data_AF-A0A2A9HEV7-F1
#
_entry.id   AF-A0A2A9HEV7-F1
#
_cell.length_a   1.000
_cell.length_b   1.000
_cell.length_c   1.000
_cell.angle_alpha   90.00
_cell.angle_beta   90.00
_cell.angle_gamma   90.00
#
_symmetry.space_group_name_H-M   'P 1'
#
loop_
_entity.id
_entity.type
_entity.pdbx_description
1 polymer ?
#
loop_
_entity_poly.entity_id
_entity_poly.type
_entity_poly.pdbx_seq_one_letter_code
_entity_poly.pdbx_strand_id
1 'polypeptide(L)'
;MPGFGAWLLLQFAGEEPLEGMPFARLERVCSNAASLVCGAAFARPGPFERPEVLRPAMREEAAVVSRRTADGFRAALADRENTVLAWPWEHIGTSVAWQATRAGTVEAAQLGERVEQLAAAYGIYFREQLTAVLDLWRQVAAGVYRGEQEPDLPRMGAQMLAAYEAQRDREQPGPSRLPGARRGAASRS
;
A
#
# COMPACT_ATOMS: atom_id res chain seq x y z
N MET A 1 -15.75 0.07 7.98
CA MET A 1 -14.28 0.15 8.16
C MET A 1 -13.67 0.75 6.91
N PRO A 2 -12.67 1.66 7.02
CA PRO A 2 -11.92 2.17 5.86
C PRO A 2 -11.23 1.06 5.06
N GLY A 3 -10.85 1.32 3.81
CA GLY A 3 -10.00 0.41 3.00
C GLY A 3 -8.58 0.27 3.57
N PHE A 4 -7.79 -0.68 3.04
CA PHE A 4 -6.47 -1.00 3.60
C PHE A 4 -5.50 0.19 3.55
N GLY A 5 -5.43 0.90 2.42
CA GLY A 5 -4.60 2.09 2.28
C GLY A 5 -5.02 3.20 3.24
N ALA A 6 -6.32 3.44 3.41
CA ALA A 6 -6.84 4.44 4.35
C ALA A 6 -6.54 4.05 5.79
N TRP A 7 -6.67 2.76 6.13
CA TRP A 7 -6.27 2.25 7.44
C TRP A 7 -4.78 2.46 7.71
N LEU A 8 -3.91 2.21 6.73
CA LEU A 8 -2.47 2.46 6.85
C LEU A 8 -2.14 3.94 7.06
N LEU A 9 -2.80 4.85 6.34
CA LEU A 9 -2.60 6.29 6.54
C LEU A 9 -2.89 6.69 7.99
N LEU A 10 -3.97 6.16 8.57
CA LEU A 10 -4.32 6.41 9.97
C LEU A 10 -3.27 5.82 10.93
N GLN A 11 -2.73 4.64 10.65
CA GLN A 11 -1.64 4.08 11.48
C GLN A 11 -0.38 4.95 11.46
N PHE A 12 -0.03 5.52 10.30
CA PHE A 12 1.17 6.36 10.17
C PHE A 12 0.99 7.81 10.61
N ALA A 13 -0.24 8.33 10.55
CA ALA A 13 -0.61 9.62 11.11
C ALA A 13 -0.70 9.56 12.65
N GLY A 14 -1.05 8.40 13.20
CA GLY A 14 -1.26 8.23 14.64
C GLY A 14 -2.48 9.02 15.10
N GLU A 15 -2.27 9.93 16.05
CA GLU A 15 -3.33 10.82 16.57
C GLU A 15 -3.43 12.15 15.79
N GLU A 16 -2.49 12.42 14.88
CA GLU A 16 -2.49 13.67 14.11
C GLU A 16 -3.58 13.65 13.02
N PRO A 17 -4.44 14.69 12.94
CA PRO A 17 -5.40 14.79 11.85
C PRO A 17 -4.67 14.99 10.50
N LEU A 18 -5.17 14.35 9.44
CA LEU A 18 -4.66 14.58 8.08
C LEU A 18 -5.02 15.98 7.57
N GLU A 19 -6.13 16.54 8.06
CA GLU A 19 -6.52 17.92 7.79
C GLU A 19 -5.54 18.91 8.42
N GLY A 20 -5.06 19.86 7.63
CA GLY A 20 -4.06 20.83 8.06
C GLY A 20 -2.65 20.26 8.22
N MET A 21 -2.43 18.98 7.95
CA MET A 21 -1.10 18.36 7.99
C MET A 21 -0.17 19.02 6.95
N PRO A 22 1.04 19.47 7.34
CA PRO A 22 2.00 20.03 6.39
C PRO A 22 2.32 19.05 5.27
N PHE A 23 2.51 19.56 4.05
CA PHE A 23 2.74 18.72 2.85
C PHE A 23 3.82 17.65 3.08
N ALA A 24 4.99 18.02 3.62
CA ALA A 24 6.08 17.09 3.85
C ALA A 24 5.72 15.95 4.84
N ARG A 25 4.82 16.22 5.80
CA ARG A 25 4.33 15.21 6.73
C ARG A 25 3.32 14.30 6.05
N LEU A 26 2.38 14.86 5.29
CA LEU A 26 1.38 14.11 4.52
C LEU A 26 2.04 13.21 3.47
N GLU A 27 3.00 13.75 2.72
CA GLU A 27 3.84 13.01 1.76
C GLU A 27 4.48 11.80 2.44
N ARG A 28 5.13 11.99 3.60
CA ARG A 28 5.77 10.90 4.33
C ARG A 28 4.77 9.82 4.76
N VAL A 29 3.60 10.23 5.26
CA VAL A 29 2.52 9.29 5.65
C VAL A 29 2.06 8.48 4.42
N CYS A 30 1.84 9.14 3.28
CA CYS A 30 1.48 8.49 2.03
C CYS A 30 2.57 7.57 1.50
N SER A 31 3.85 7.95 1.57
CA SER A 31 4.97 7.13 1.13
C SER A 31 5.15 5.88 1.99
N ASN A 32 4.97 6.00 3.30
CA ASN A 32 5.02 4.85 4.22
C ASN A 32 3.85 3.90 3.98
N ALA A 33 2.64 4.41 3.76
CA ALA A 33 1.50 3.59 3.38
C ALA A 33 1.74 2.89 2.02
N ALA A 34 2.24 3.62 1.03
CA ALA A 34 2.54 3.08 -0.29
C ALA A 34 3.60 1.97 -0.23
N SER A 35 4.62 2.08 0.61
CA SER A 35 5.65 1.04 0.74
C SER A 35 5.06 -0.27 1.26
N LEU A 36 4.18 -0.20 2.27
CA LEU A 36 3.48 -1.38 2.79
C LEU A 36 2.46 -1.96 1.81
N VAL A 37 1.76 -1.14 1.02
CA VAL A 37 0.89 -1.64 -0.05
C VAL A 37 1.70 -2.33 -1.14
N CYS A 38 2.83 -1.76 -1.58
CA CYS A 38 3.73 -2.40 -2.54
C CYS A 38 4.20 -3.77 -2.01
N GLY A 39 4.64 -3.83 -0.75
CA GLY A 39 5.02 -5.09 -0.10
C GLY A 39 3.88 -6.09 -0.03
N ALA A 40 2.68 -5.65 0.37
CA ALA A 40 1.50 -6.50 0.47
C ALA A 40 1.05 -7.04 -0.90
N ALA A 41 0.97 -6.19 -1.92
CA ALA A 41 0.60 -6.58 -3.28
C ALA A 41 1.65 -7.49 -3.92
N PHE A 42 2.93 -7.29 -3.59
CA PHE A 42 4.00 -8.19 -4.02
C PHE A 42 3.84 -9.59 -3.39
N ALA A 43 3.62 -9.67 -2.08
CA ALA A 43 3.54 -10.92 -1.33
C ALA A 43 2.22 -11.68 -1.56
N ARG A 44 1.09 -10.96 -1.63
CA ARG A 44 -0.27 -11.49 -1.80
C ARG A 44 -1.01 -10.64 -2.84
N PRO A 45 -0.83 -10.87 -4.15
CA PRO A 45 -1.46 -10.03 -5.18
C PRO A 45 -2.99 -10.17 -5.25
N GLY A 46 -3.55 -11.35 -4.95
CA GLY A 46 -4.97 -11.66 -5.13
C GLY A 46 -5.96 -10.62 -4.56
N PRO A 47 -5.84 -10.17 -3.28
CA PRO A 47 -6.68 -9.11 -2.72
C PRO A 47 -6.64 -7.77 -3.47
N PHE A 48 -5.59 -7.52 -4.26
CA PHE A 48 -5.38 -6.28 -4.99
C PHE A 48 -5.73 -6.36 -6.48
N GLU A 49 -5.98 -7.55 -7.02
CA GLU A 49 -6.40 -7.78 -8.42
C GLU A 49 -7.88 -7.40 -8.64
N ARG A 50 -8.20 -6.13 -8.39
CA ARG A 50 -9.56 -5.58 -8.49
C ARG A 50 -9.71 -4.68 -9.72
N PRO A 51 -10.91 -4.54 -10.31
CA PRO A 51 -11.12 -3.76 -11.54
C PRO A 51 -10.56 -2.33 -11.51
N GLU A 52 -10.66 -1.65 -10.37
CA GLU A 52 -10.16 -0.29 -10.15
C GLU A 52 -8.63 -0.16 -10.20
N VAL A 53 -7.92 -1.25 -9.88
CA VAL A 53 -6.45 -1.37 -9.95
C VAL A 53 -6.02 -1.81 -11.34
N LEU A 54 -6.79 -2.72 -11.97
CA LEU A 54 -6.45 -3.36 -13.25
C LEU A 54 -6.89 -2.56 -14.49
N ARG A 55 -7.40 -1.33 -14.31
CA ARG A 55 -7.82 -0.47 -15.42
C ARG A 55 -6.62 0.11 -16.18
N PRO A 56 -6.72 0.33 -17.51
CA PRO A 56 -5.63 0.88 -18.32
C PRO A 56 -5.04 2.20 -17.79
N ALA A 57 -5.91 3.11 -17.32
CA ALA A 57 -5.46 4.38 -16.74
C ALA A 57 -4.51 4.18 -15.54
N MET A 58 -4.76 3.17 -14.70
CA MET A 58 -3.89 2.92 -13.54
C MET A 58 -2.57 2.28 -13.94
N ARG A 59 -2.56 1.47 -15.02
CA ARG A 59 -1.31 0.99 -15.62
C ARG A 59 -0.46 2.14 -16.14
N GLU A 60 -1.06 3.13 -16.79
CA GLU A 60 -0.35 4.32 -17.30
C GLU A 60 0.27 5.12 -16.15
N GLU A 61 -0.47 5.33 -15.06
CA GLU A 61 0.07 6.01 -13.89
C GLU A 61 1.22 5.24 -13.22
N ALA A 62 1.05 3.93 -13.04
CA ALA A 62 2.11 3.07 -12.54
C ALA A 62 3.34 3.06 -13.46
N ALA A 63 3.15 3.22 -14.78
CA ALA A 63 4.25 3.35 -15.74
C ALA A 63 5.05 4.65 -15.53
N VAL A 64 4.40 5.74 -15.09
CA VAL A 64 5.10 6.98 -14.72
C VAL A 64 6.00 6.74 -13.50
N VAL A 65 5.49 6.05 -12.47
CA VAL A 65 6.28 5.66 -11.29
C VAL A 65 7.46 4.78 -11.70
N SER A 66 7.21 3.78 -12.55
CA SER A 66 8.24 2.86 -13.05
C SER A 66 9.36 3.59 -13.80
N ARG A 67 9.00 4.48 -14.72
CA ARG A 67 9.97 5.28 -15.49
C ARG A 67 10.81 6.18 -14.58
N ARG A 68 10.18 6.92 -13.67
CA ARG A 68 10.90 7.79 -12.72
C ARG A 68 11.88 7.00 -11.84
N THR A 69 11.45 5.84 -11.37
CA THR A 69 12.31 4.93 -10.58
C THR A 69 13.52 4.48 -11.41
N ALA A 70 13.30 4.05 -12.66
CA ALA A 70 14.37 3.63 -13.56
C ALA A 70 15.35 4.76 -13.89
N ASP A 71 14.84 5.97 -14.15
CA ASP A 71 15.66 7.14 -14.45
C ASP A 71 16.51 7.56 -13.23
N GLY A 72 15.94 7.52 -12.03
CA GLY A 72 16.68 7.73 -10.78
C GLY A 72 17.80 6.72 -10.57
N PHE A 73 17.53 5.43 -10.84
CA PHE A 73 18.56 4.38 -10.74
C PHE A 73 19.67 4.56 -11.78
N ARG A 74 19.33 4.96 -13.02
CA ARG A 74 20.33 5.28 -14.05
C ARG A 74 21.20 6.47 -13.65
N ALA A 75 20.58 7.53 -13.13
CA ALA A 75 21.32 8.70 -12.64
C ALA A 75 22.29 8.33 -11.53
N ALA A 76 21.85 7.51 -10.56
CA ALA A 76 22.71 7.08 -9.46
C ALA A 76 23.85 6.16 -9.92
N LEU A 77 23.66 5.37 -10.98
CA LEU A 77 24.76 4.59 -11.56
C LEU A 77 25.79 5.47 -12.27
N ALA A 78 25.37 6.60 -12.85
CA ALA A 78 26.26 7.55 -13.53
C ALA A 78 27.03 8.44 -12.55
N ASP A 79 26.40 8.85 -11.44
CA ASP A 79 27.02 9.67 -10.39
C ASP A 79 26.51 9.26 -9.00
N ARG A 80 27.21 8.30 -8.39
CA ARG A 80 26.85 7.75 -7.08
C ARG A 80 27.07 8.72 -5.93
N GLU A 81 28.00 9.68 -6.07
CA GLU A 81 28.38 10.58 -4.99
C GLU A 81 27.39 11.73 -4.84
N ASN A 82 26.73 12.13 -5.93
CA ASN A 82 25.83 13.30 -5.93
C ASN A 82 24.36 12.99 -6.22
N THR A 83 24.00 11.73 -6.51
CA THR A 83 22.60 11.37 -6.79
C THR A 83 21.88 10.84 -5.56
N VAL A 84 20.76 11.49 -5.21
CA VAL A 84 19.81 10.98 -4.22
C VAL A 84 18.78 10.09 -4.92
N LEU A 85 18.65 8.86 -4.45
CA LEU A 85 17.63 7.92 -4.93
C LEU A 85 16.29 8.17 -4.24
N ALA A 86 15.23 8.19 -5.05
CA ALA A 86 13.87 8.10 -4.57
C ALA A 86 13.29 6.71 -4.88
N TRP A 87 12.63 6.12 -3.90
CA TRP A 87 11.94 4.85 -4.03
C TRP A 87 10.60 5.02 -4.77
N PRO A 88 10.05 3.96 -5.39
CA PRO A 88 8.77 4.06 -6.08
C PRO A 88 7.63 4.51 -5.15
N TRP A 89 7.63 4.09 -3.88
CA TRP A 89 6.63 4.54 -2.89
C TRP A 89 6.79 6.01 -2.50
N GLU A 90 7.98 6.61 -2.66
CA GLU A 90 8.16 8.06 -2.49
C GLU A 90 7.49 8.79 -3.66
N HIS A 91 7.75 8.38 -4.91
CA HIS A 91 7.05 8.93 -6.07
C HIS A 91 5.52 8.84 -5.97
N ILE A 92 5.00 7.71 -5.46
CA ILE A 92 3.58 7.51 -5.20
C ILE A 92 3.10 8.49 -4.13
N GLY A 93 3.78 8.51 -2.97
CA GLY A 93 3.40 9.36 -1.85
C GLY A 93 3.39 10.85 -2.21
N THR A 94 4.43 11.35 -2.88
CA THR A 94 4.51 12.72 -3.40
C THR A 94 3.35 13.02 -4.35
N SER A 95 3.07 12.13 -5.31
CA SER A 95 2.02 12.35 -6.30
C SER A 95 0.63 12.43 -5.65
N VAL A 96 0.33 11.52 -4.72
CA VAL A 96 -0.97 11.48 -4.04
C VAL A 96 -1.13 12.67 -3.09
N ALA A 97 -0.12 12.97 -2.26
CA ALA A 97 -0.15 14.12 -1.37
C ALA A 97 -0.31 15.43 -2.14
N TRP A 98 0.41 15.59 -3.26
CA TRP A 98 0.34 16.80 -4.08
C TRP A 98 -1.04 17.00 -4.71
N GLN A 99 -1.63 15.94 -5.25
CA GLN A 99 -2.98 15.99 -5.82
C GLN A 99 -4.02 16.36 -4.76
N ALA A 100 -3.93 15.76 -3.57
CA ALA A 100 -4.84 16.02 -2.47
C ALA A 100 -4.74 17.47 -1.95
N THR A 101 -3.51 17.97 -1.74
CA THR A 101 -3.29 19.36 -1.31
C THR A 101 -3.83 20.35 -2.35
N ARG A 102 -3.65 20.08 -3.64
CA ARG A 102 -4.19 20.95 -4.71
C ARG A 102 -5.70 20.93 -4.82
N ALA A 103 -6.33 19.80 -4.54
CA ALA A 103 -7.78 19.66 -4.57
C ALA A 103 -8.47 20.18 -3.29
N GLY A 104 -7.70 20.42 -2.21
CA GLY A 104 -8.25 20.80 -0.91
C GLY A 104 -8.96 19.64 -0.21
N THR A 105 -8.69 18.39 -0.62
CA THR A 105 -9.36 17.18 -0.12
C THR A 105 -8.32 16.23 0.45
N VAL A 106 -8.23 16.16 1.78
CA VAL A 106 -7.26 15.30 2.51
C VAL A 106 -7.95 14.22 3.35
N GLU A 107 -9.14 13.80 2.91
CA GLU A 107 -9.90 12.71 3.52
C GLU A 107 -9.13 11.39 3.44
N ALA A 108 -8.96 10.72 4.59
CA ALA A 108 -8.20 9.47 4.68
C ALA A 108 -8.69 8.39 3.71
N ALA A 109 -10.02 8.33 3.48
CA ALA A 109 -10.62 7.38 2.56
C ALA A 109 -10.15 7.59 1.11
N GLN A 110 -10.19 8.83 0.62
CA GLN A 110 -9.82 9.17 -0.76
C GLN A 110 -8.31 9.06 -0.98
N LEU A 111 -7.53 9.61 -0.06
CA LEU A 111 -6.07 9.48 -0.07
C LEU A 111 -5.64 8.02 -0.04
N GLY A 112 -6.24 7.25 0.87
CA GLY A 112 -5.90 5.85 1.10
C GLY A 112 -6.27 4.98 -0.09
N GLU A 113 -7.44 5.17 -0.66
CA GLU A 113 -7.85 4.51 -1.91
C GLU A 113 -6.86 4.80 -3.04
N ARG A 114 -6.43 6.05 -3.18
CA ARG A 114 -5.50 6.44 -4.24
C ARG A 114 -4.11 5.85 -4.06
N VAL A 115 -3.57 5.88 -2.84
CA VAL A 115 -2.32 5.19 -2.49
C VAL A 115 -2.44 3.71 -2.81
N GLU A 116 -3.52 3.07 -2.36
CA GLU A 116 -3.74 1.64 -2.52
C GLU A 116 -3.79 1.24 -4.00
N GLN A 117 -4.57 1.95 -4.81
CA GLN A 117 -4.71 1.68 -6.23
C GLN A 117 -3.38 1.80 -6.98
N LEU A 118 -2.65 2.91 -6.77
CA LEU A 118 -1.42 3.16 -7.52
C LEU A 118 -0.28 2.24 -7.09
N ALA A 119 -0.11 2.01 -5.79
CA ALA A 119 0.91 1.10 -5.26
C ALA A 119 0.63 -0.35 -5.64
N ALA A 120 -0.63 -0.80 -5.58
CA ALA A 120 -1.01 -2.13 -6.05
C ALA A 120 -0.79 -2.30 -7.56
N ALA A 121 -1.20 -1.32 -8.37
CA ALA A 121 -1.00 -1.37 -9.81
C ALA A 121 0.51 -1.42 -10.16
N TYR A 122 1.34 -0.67 -9.44
CA TYR A 122 2.79 -0.77 -9.58
C TYR A 122 3.30 -2.18 -9.26
N GLY A 123 2.88 -2.74 -8.12
CA GLY A 123 3.28 -4.09 -7.70
C GLY A 123 2.80 -5.22 -8.61
N ILE A 124 1.70 -5.03 -9.32
CA ILE A 124 1.13 -6.00 -10.28
C ILE A 124 1.79 -5.83 -11.66
N TYR A 125 1.73 -4.64 -12.26
CA TYR A 125 2.17 -4.43 -13.65
C TYR A 125 3.69 -4.35 -13.82
N PHE A 126 4.41 -3.92 -12.79
CA PHE A 126 5.86 -3.71 -12.85
C PHE A 126 6.58 -4.61 -11.84
N ARG A 127 6.07 -5.83 -11.66
CA ARG A 127 6.54 -6.79 -10.65
C ARG A 127 8.04 -7.06 -10.71
N GLU A 128 8.60 -7.24 -11.90
CA GLU A 128 10.04 -7.47 -12.07
C GLU A 128 10.89 -6.29 -11.57
N GLN A 129 10.46 -5.06 -11.87
CA GLN A 129 11.14 -3.87 -11.37
C GLN A 129 10.98 -3.77 -9.85
N LEU A 130 9.78 -4.05 -9.32
CA LEU A 130 9.56 -4.06 -7.88
C LEU A 130 10.44 -5.11 -7.17
N THR A 131 10.63 -6.30 -7.75
CA THR A 131 11.59 -7.30 -7.22
C THR A 131 12.97 -6.69 -7.06
N ALA A 132 13.51 -6.06 -8.10
CA ALA A 132 14.83 -5.43 -8.05
C ALA A 132 14.91 -4.28 -7.03
N VAL A 133 13.85 -3.47 -6.93
CA VAL A 133 13.74 -2.41 -5.91
C VAL A 133 13.77 -3.00 -4.50
N LEU A 134 13.01 -4.07 -4.25
CA LEU A 134 12.93 -4.72 -2.94
C LEU A 134 14.26 -5.34 -2.53
N ASP A 135 14.96 -5.97 -3.47
CA ASP A 135 16.30 -6.52 -3.23
C ASP A 135 17.31 -5.43 -2.87
N LEU A 136 17.32 -4.31 -3.60
CA LEU A 136 18.17 -3.18 -3.29
C LEU A 136 17.80 -2.55 -1.94
N TRP A 137 16.50 -2.35 -1.69
CA TRP A 137 16.01 -1.79 -0.44
C TRP A 137 16.44 -2.63 0.76
N ARG A 138 16.36 -3.96 0.67
CA ARG A 138 16.83 -4.87 1.73
C ARG A 138 18.31 -4.71 2.00
N GLN A 139 19.15 -4.59 0.95
CA GLN A 139 20.58 -4.34 1.10
C GLN A 139 20.86 -3.00 1.79
N VAL A 140 20.17 -1.93 1.38
CA VAL A 140 20.29 -0.60 2.00
C VAL A 140 19.83 -0.64 3.46
N ALA A 141 18.70 -1.29 3.73
CA ALA A 141 18.14 -1.43 5.07
C ALA A 141 19.09 -2.21 6.00
N ALA A 142 19.70 -3.30 5.52
CA ALA A 142 20.68 -4.06 6.29
C ALA A 142 21.92 -3.24 6.68
N GLY A 143 22.32 -2.26 5.85
CA GLY A 143 23.45 -1.37 6.15
C GLY A 143 23.16 -0.31 7.22
N VAL A 144 21.90 -0.01 7.52
CA VAL A 144 21.49 1.03 8.48
C VAL A 144 20.74 0.50 9.70
N TYR A 145 20.12 -0.68 9.58
CA TYR A 145 19.28 -1.27 10.61
C TYR A 145 20.12 -1.89 11.72
N ARG A 146 19.70 -1.68 12.98
CA ARG A 146 20.39 -2.16 14.19
C ARG A 146 19.54 -3.07 15.08
N GLY A 147 18.36 -3.46 14.60
CA GLY A 147 17.46 -4.34 15.35
C GLY A 147 17.73 -5.82 15.11
N GLU A 148 16.98 -6.67 15.80
CA GLU A 148 17.18 -8.13 15.79
C GLU A 148 16.70 -8.81 14.51
N GLN A 149 15.69 -8.24 13.83
CA GLN A 149 15.08 -8.86 12.65
C GLN A 149 15.25 -7.97 11.43
N GLU A 150 15.92 -8.50 10.40
CA GLU A 150 16.13 -7.74 9.16
C GLU A 150 14.81 -7.27 8.55
N PRO A 151 14.74 -6.00 8.10
CA PRO A 151 13.58 -5.46 7.43
C PRO A 151 13.29 -6.21 6.13
N ASP A 152 12.04 -6.65 5.97
CA ASP A 152 11.52 -7.36 4.79
C ASP A 152 10.17 -6.75 4.44
N LEU A 153 10.16 -5.89 3.42
CA LEU A 153 8.98 -5.11 3.06
C LEU A 153 7.81 -5.98 2.59
N PRO A 154 8.00 -7.03 1.75
CA PRO A 154 6.95 -8.01 1.48
C PRO A 154 6.34 -8.64 2.73
N ARG A 155 7.17 -9.11 3.67
CA ARG A 155 6.68 -9.71 4.93
C ARG A 155 5.91 -8.70 5.77
N MET A 156 6.47 -7.50 5.95
CA MET A 156 5.85 -6.42 6.70
C MET A 156 4.49 -6.03 6.09
N GLY A 157 4.43 -5.86 4.77
CA GLY A 157 3.18 -5.56 4.06
C GLY A 157 2.13 -6.66 4.23
N ALA A 158 2.53 -7.93 4.09
CA ALA A 158 1.63 -9.06 4.30
C ALA A 158 1.10 -9.16 5.74
N GLN A 159 1.95 -8.89 6.75
CA GLN A 159 1.56 -8.84 8.15
C GLN A 159 0.54 -7.72 8.42
N MET A 160 0.78 -6.54 7.85
CA MET A 160 -0.13 -5.39 8.01
C MET A 160 -1.47 -5.64 7.31
N LEU A 161 -1.47 -6.27 6.13
CA LEU A 161 -2.70 -6.69 5.47
C LEU A 161 -3.50 -7.69 6.32
N ALA A 162 -2.83 -8.67 6.92
CA ALA A 162 -3.47 -9.63 7.80
C ALA A 162 -4.04 -8.97 9.08
N ALA A 163 -3.33 -8.00 9.66
CA ALA A 163 -3.82 -7.23 10.80
C ALA A 163 -5.07 -6.42 10.46
N TYR A 164 -5.09 -5.79 9.28
CA TYR A 164 -6.26 -5.10 8.74
C TYR A 164 -7.44 -6.06 8.54
N GLU A 165 -7.23 -7.21 7.89
CA GLU A 165 -8.27 -8.23 7.68
C GLU A 165 -8.87 -8.70 9.02
N ALA A 166 -8.03 -8.97 10.02
CA ALA A 166 -8.48 -9.39 11.35
C ALA A 166 -9.22 -8.29 12.13
N GLN A 167 -8.89 -7.02 11.92
CA GLN A 167 -9.66 -5.91 12.49
C GLN A 167 -11.04 -5.80 11.82
N ARG A 168 -11.09 -5.90 10.49
CA ARG A 168 -12.33 -5.85 9.70
C ARG A 168 -13.33 -6.90 10.14
N ASP A 169 -12.85 -8.12 10.30
CA ASP A 169 -13.71 -9.27 10.64
C ASP A 169 -14.27 -9.17 12.07
N ARG A 170 -13.58 -8.47 12.98
CA ARG A 170 -14.09 -8.17 14.33
C ARG A 170 -15.16 -7.07 14.33
N GLU A 171 -14.99 -6.05 13.50
CA GLU A 171 -15.93 -4.92 13.41
C GLU A 171 -17.18 -5.24 12.55
N GLN A 172 -17.09 -6.26 11.69
CA GLN A 172 -18.18 -6.76 10.86
C GLN A 172 -18.35 -8.27 11.06
N PRO A 173 -18.86 -8.73 12.23
CA PRO A 173 -19.17 -10.14 12.41
C PRO A 173 -20.21 -10.52 11.33
N GLY A 174 -19.83 -11.45 10.44
CA GLY A 174 -20.74 -11.94 9.40
C GLY A 174 -22.07 -12.42 9.99
N PRO A 175 -23.15 -12.52 9.19
CA PRO A 175 -24.44 -12.96 9.70
C PRO A 175 -24.28 -14.34 10.35
N SER A 176 -24.49 -14.39 11.67
CA SER A 176 -24.45 -15.62 12.46
C SER A 176 -25.25 -16.70 11.74
N ARG A 177 -24.57 -17.74 11.24
CA ARG A 177 -25.23 -18.99 10.88
C ARG A 177 -25.75 -19.60 12.17
N LEU A 178 -26.94 -19.20 12.58
CA LEU A 178 -27.72 -19.92 13.58
C LEU A 178 -27.94 -21.34 13.03
N PRO A 179 -27.65 -22.40 13.80
CA PRO A 179 -27.98 -23.76 13.40
C PRO A 179 -29.51 -23.90 13.43
N GLY A 180 -30.13 -23.72 12.27
CA GLY A 180 -31.56 -23.92 12.05
C GLY A 180 -31.93 -25.39 12.25
N ALA A 181 -32.47 -25.66 13.43
CA ALA A 181 -33.42 -26.70 13.81
C ALA A 181 -33.66 -27.84 12.80
N ARG A 182 -33.26 -29.05 13.18
CA ARG A 182 -33.87 -30.29 12.70
C ARG A 182 -35.39 -30.21 12.91
N ARG A 183 -36.18 -30.03 11.84
CA ARG A 183 -37.61 -30.37 11.87
C ARG A 183 -37.76 -31.82 11.48
N GLY A 184 -38.08 -32.64 12.47
CA GLY A 184 -38.60 -33.97 12.27
C GLY A 184 -40.09 -33.95 11.86
N ALA A 185 -40.45 -34.99 11.10
CA ALA A 185 -41.74 -35.66 10.98
C ALA A 185 -42.97 -34.86 10.49
N ALA A 186 -43.54 -35.29 9.36
CA ALA A 186 -44.72 -36.17 9.36
C ALA A 186 -45.22 -36.38 7.91
N SER A 187 -44.96 -37.56 7.35
CA SER A 187 -45.63 -38.04 6.14
C SER A 187 -47.01 -38.55 6.55
N ARG A 188 -48.07 -37.98 5.99
CA ARG A 188 -49.44 -38.49 6.13
C ARG A 188 -49.76 -39.46 5.00
N SER A 189 -50.47 -40.51 5.37
CA SER A 189 -51.22 -41.45 4.54
C SER A 189 -52.26 -40.76 3.65
#